data_AF-A0A2S5MF54-F1
#
_entry.id   AF-A0A2S5MF54-F1
#
_cell.length_a   1.000
_cell.length_b   1.000
_cell.length_c   1.000
_cell.angle_alpha   90.00
_cell.angle_beta   90.00
_cell.angle_gamma   90.00
#
_symmetry.space_group_name_H-M   'P 1'
#
loop_
_entity.id
_entity.type
_entity.pdbx_description
1 polymer ?
#
loop_
_entity_poly.entity_id
_entity_poly.type
_entity_poly.pdbx_seq_one_letter_code
_entity_poly.pdbx_strand_id
1 'polypeptide(L)'
;MTKNLLFLTGKLAEKSLNKVLSEVQSNPKTPPFKYRVEQIGVSVAALMTPDLIARRVKETGDADKVIVPGLCQGDLTMLEAKYGVPVERGPADLKDLPQYFGHQG
;
A
#
# COMPACT_ATOMS: atom_id res chain seq x y z
N MET A 1 -7.69 10.14 -15.89
CA MET A 1 -6.61 9.15 -15.75
C MET A 1 -6.84 8.41 -14.43
N THR A 2 -7.19 7.12 -14.48
CA THR A 2 -7.37 6.30 -13.28
C THR A 2 -5.98 5.90 -12.78
N LYS A 3 -5.64 6.25 -11.54
CA LYS A 3 -4.34 5.86 -10.96
C LYS A 3 -4.40 4.41 -10.48
N ASN A 4 -3.32 3.67 -10.71
CA ASN A 4 -3.15 2.32 -10.22
C ASN A 4 -2.28 2.34 -8.96
N LEU A 5 -2.82 1.90 -7.84
CA LEU A 5 -2.13 1.87 -6.55
C LEU A 5 -1.80 0.42 -6.16
N LEU A 6 -0.57 0.15 -5.78
CA LEU A 6 -0.17 -1.14 -5.22
C LEU A 6 -0.05 -1.03 -3.70
N PHE A 7 -0.87 -1.77 -2.97
CA PHE A 7 -0.79 -1.86 -1.52
C PHE A 7 -0.03 -3.13 -1.12
N LEU A 8 1.06 -2.95 -0.40
CA LEU A 8 1.80 -4.05 0.18
C LEU A 8 1.25 -4.37 1.57
N THR A 9 1.03 -5.64 1.85
CA THR A 9 0.44 -6.06 3.12
C THR A 9 0.97 -7.41 3.61
N GLY A 10 0.73 -7.67 4.90
CA GLY A 10 1.03 -8.93 5.54
C GLY A 10 -0.19 -9.83 5.55
N LYS A 11 0.01 -11.10 5.88
CA LYS A 11 -1.05 -12.12 5.92
C LYS A 11 -2.19 -11.78 6.87
N LEU A 12 -1.90 -11.14 8.01
CA LEU A 12 -2.93 -10.73 8.97
C LEU A 12 -3.74 -9.51 8.51
N ALA A 13 -3.12 -8.64 7.73
CA ALA A 13 -3.68 -7.34 7.34
C ALA A 13 -4.44 -7.41 6.01
N GLU A 14 -4.22 -8.44 5.17
CA GLU A 14 -4.82 -8.58 3.85
C GLU A 14 -6.36 -8.46 3.85
N LYS A 15 -7.05 -9.27 4.67
CA LYS A 15 -8.52 -9.24 4.76
C LYS A 15 -9.05 -7.87 5.17
N SER A 16 -8.45 -7.28 6.20
CA SER A 16 -8.85 -5.98 6.73
C SER A 16 -8.60 -4.88 5.71
N LEU A 17 -7.47 -4.92 5.01
CA LEU A 17 -7.09 -3.93 3.99
C LEU A 17 -8.07 -3.97 2.82
N ASN A 18 -8.42 -5.17 2.35
CA ASN A 18 -9.38 -5.31 1.25
C ASN A 18 -10.76 -4.73 1.62
N LYS A 19 -11.23 -5.02 2.84
CA LYS A 19 -12.49 -4.48 3.37
C LYS A 19 -12.47 -2.95 3.41
N VAL A 20 -11.40 -2.37 3.95
CA VAL A 20 -11.23 -0.93 4.04
C VAL A 20 -11.15 -0.27 2.66
N LEU A 21 -10.39 -0.83 1.72
CA LEU A 21 -10.27 -0.32 0.37
C LEU A 21 -11.61 -0.34 -0.38
N SER A 22 -12.46 -1.34 -0.12
CA SER A 22 -13.83 -1.39 -0.63
C SER A 22 -14.69 -0.25 -0.10
N GLU A 23 -14.51 0.13 1.17
CA GLU A 23 -15.18 1.30 1.76
C GLU A 23 -14.65 2.60 1.16
N VAL A 24 -13.32 2.70 0.93
CA VAL A 24 -12.70 3.87 0.28
C VAL A 24 -13.22 4.08 -1.14
N GLN A 25 -13.36 3.00 -1.91
CA GLN A 25 -13.97 3.05 -3.25
C GLN A 25 -15.46 3.42 -3.20
N SER A 26 -16.17 3.02 -2.14
CA SER A 26 -17.58 3.39 -1.94
C SER A 26 -17.77 4.84 -1.51
N ASN A 27 -16.69 5.52 -1.09
CA ASN A 27 -16.76 6.91 -0.66
C ASN A 27 -16.84 7.84 -1.89
N PRO A 28 -17.91 8.64 -2.04
CA PRO A 28 -18.10 9.53 -3.18
C PRO A 28 -17.07 10.67 -3.26
N LYS A 29 -16.30 10.90 -2.18
CA LYS A 29 -15.21 11.88 -2.15
C LYS A 29 -13.91 11.35 -2.76
N THR A 30 -13.77 10.03 -2.89
CA THR A 30 -12.54 9.47 -3.45
C THR A 30 -12.68 9.37 -4.97
N PRO A 31 -11.72 9.90 -5.75
CA PRO A 31 -11.74 9.72 -7.20
C PRO A 31 -11.66 8.23 -7.57
N PRO A 32 -12.16 7.80 -8.73
CA PRO A 32 -12.02 6.42 -9.17
C PRO A 32 -10.55 6.06 -9.40
N PHE A 33 -10.00 5.17 -8.58
CA PHE A 33 -8.65 4.62 -8.69
C PHE A 33 -8.71 3.09 -8.73
N LYS A 34 -7.75 2.46 -9.41
CA LYS A 34 -7.55 1.02 -9.33
C LYS A 34 -6.56 0.74 -8.22
N TYR A 35 -6.79 -0.33 -7.47
CA TYR A 35 -5.81 -0.82 -6.52
C TYR A 35 -5.56 -2.31 -6.69
N ARG A 36 -4.35 -2.73 -6.32
CA ARG A 36 -3.97 -4.12 -6.11
C ARG A 36 -3.42 -4.27 -4.71
N VAL A 37 -3.75 -5.40 -4.08
CA VAL A 37 -3.21 -5.78 -2.78
C VAL A 37 -2.26 -6.93 -3.01
N GLU A 38 -1.01 -6.79 -2.58
CA GLU A 38 -0.01 -7.82 -2.70
C GLU A 38 0.56 -8.21 -1.33
N GLN A 39 0.40 -9.49 -1.02
CA GLN A 39 0.81 -10.04 0.26
C GLN A 39 2.21 -10.64 0.16
N ILE A 40 3.19 -9.98 0.75
CA ILE A 40 4.61 -10.36 0.64
C ILE A 40 5.00 -11.59 1.49
N GLY A 41 4.02 -12.22 2.15
CA GLY A 41 4.20 -13.46 2.92
C GLY A 41 4.86 -13.26 4.28
N VAL A 42 4.62 -12.11 4.92
CA VAL A 42 4.97 -11.84 6.32
C VAL A 42 3.72 -11.90 7.20
N SER A 43 3.87 -12.28 8.46
CA SER A 43 2.74 -12.31 9.39
C SER A 43 2.30 -10.92 9.81
N VAL A 44 3.24 -10.02 10.12
CA VAL A 44 2.98 -8.67 10.64
C VAL A 44 3.75 -7.60 9.86
N ALA A 45 3.14 -6.44 9.68
CA ALA A 45 3.72 -5.30 8.97
C ALA A 45 4.95 -4.72 9.68
N ALA A 46 5.02 -4.81 11.02
CA ALA A 46 6.16 -4.32 11.81
C ALA A 46 7.47 -5.05 11.52
N LEU A 47 7.41 -6.28 10.96
CA LEU A 47 8.60 -7.04 10.55
C LEU A 47 8.94 -6.80 9.07
N MET A 48 8.20 -5.95 8.37
CA MET A 48 8.51 -5.60 7.00
C MET A 48 9.62 -4.57 6.95
N THR A 49 10.65 -4.91 6.18
CA THR A 49 11.67 -3.98 5.74
C THR A 49 11.58 -3.79 4.22
N PRO A 50 12.04 -2.64 3.71
CA PRO A 50 12.12 -2.40 2.28
C PRO A 50 12.99 -3.44 1.55
N ASP A 51 14.03 -3.96 2.18
CA ASP A 51 14.83 -5.06 1.61
C ASP A 51 14.01 -6.35 1.41
N LEU A 52 13.23 -6.75 2.42
CA LEU A 52 12.36 -7.92 2.33
C LEU A 52 11.30 -7.74 1.24
N ILE A 53 10.71 -6.54 1.18
CA ILE A 53 9.77 -6.15 0.14
C ILE A 53 10.43 -6.29 -1.23
N ALA A 54 11.59 -5.66 -1.44
CA ALA A 54 12.33 -5.73 -2.71
C ALA A 54 12.70 -7.16 -3.11
N ARG A 55 12.91 -8.06 -2.13
CA ARG A 55 13.24 -9.46 -2.39
C ARG A 55 12.01 -10.29 -2.75
N ARG A 56 10.85 -9.98 -2.17
CA ARG A 56 9.58 -10.70 -2.38
C ARG A 56 8.80 -10.17 -3.58
N VAL A 57 8.74 -8.85 -3.70
CA VAL A 57 8.10 -8.09 -4.78
C VAL A 57 9.20 -7.68 -5.75
N LYS A 58 9.26 -8.36 -6.90
CA LYS A 58 10.26 -8.05 -7.92
C LYS A 58 9.84 -6.87 -8.78
N GLU A 59 8.54 -6.72 -9.01
CA GLU A 59 7.96 -5.73 -9.90
C GLU A 59 6.60 -5.29 -9.37
N THR A 60 6.24 -4.04 -9.63
CA THR A 60 4.95 -3.45 -9.24
C THR A 60 3.92 -3.51 -10.37
N GLY A 61 4.35 -3.95 -11.57
CA GLY A 61 3.55 -3.94 -12.79
C GLY A 61 3.14 -2.51 -13.20
N ASP A 62 1.90 -2.35 -13.63
CA ASP A 62 1.28 -1.07 -14.00
C ASP A 62 0.84 -0.22 -12.79
N ALA A 63 1.53 -0.31 -11.64
CA ALA A 63 1.19 0.53 -10.49
C ALA A 63 1.90 1.89 -10.59
N ASP A 64 1.13 2.99 -10.61
CA ASP A 64 1.64 4.37 -10.59
C ASP A 64 2.25 4.75 -9.23
N LYS A 65 1.87 4.05 -8.15
CA LYS A 65 2.30 4.35 -6.78
C LYS A 65 2.20 3.10 -5.91
N VAL A 66 3.15 2.94 -5.02
CA VAL A 66 3.18 1.86 -4.03
C VAL A 66 2.90 2.42 -2.64
N ILE A 67 2.04 1.76 -1.89
CA ILE A 67 1.76 2.08 -0.49
C ILE A 67 2.18 0.90 0.37
N VAL A 68 3.16 1.13 1.24
CA VAL A 68 3.61 0.17 2.25
C VAL A 68 2.87 0.43 3.58
N PRO A 69 2.72 -0.55 4.46
CA PRO A 69 2.05 -0.31 5.75
C PRO A 69 2.88 0.64 6.62
N GLY A 70 2.23 1.46 7.46
CA GLY A 70 2.92 2.47 8.27
C GLY A 70 3.87 1.91 9.33
N LEU A 71 3.71 0.63 9.65
CA LEU A 71 4.61 -0.12 10.54
C LEU A 71 5.90 -0.57 9.84
N CYS A 72 6.04 -0.36 8.52
CA CYS A 72 7.25 -0.71 7.79
C CYS A 72 8.41 0.20 8.24
N GLN A 73 9.49 -0.43 8.71
CA GLN A 73 10.68 0.27 9.19
C GLN A 73 11.78 0.20 8.13
N GLY A 74 12.46 1.34 7.90
CA GLY A 74 13.57 1.44 6.96
C GLY A 74 13.30 2.38 5.79
N ASP A 75 14.29 2.54 4.94
CA ASP A 75 14.31 3.55 3.88
C ASP A 75 13.54 3.11 2.62
N LEU A 76 12.51 3.88 2.24
CA LEU A 76 11.67 3.57 1.08
C LEU A 76 12.29 4.02 -0.23
N THR A 77 13.27 4.92 -0.21
CA THR A 77 13.86 5.47 -1.44
C THR A 77 14.56 4.38 -2.25
N MET A 78 15.05 3.32 -1.59
CA MET A 78 15.53 2.11 -2.27
C MET A 78 14.43 1.42 -3.08
N LEU A 79 13.21 1.35 -2.54
CA LEU A 79 12.07 0.78 -3.25
C LEU A 79 11.63 1.70 -4.40
N GLU A 80 11.60 3.00 -4.18
CA GLU A 80 11.25 3.99 -5.21
C GLU A 80 12.21 3.90 -6.40
N ALA A 81 13.51 3.86 -6.13
CA ALA A 81 14.54 3.70 -7.15
C ALA A 81 14.44 2.34 -7.87
N LYS A 82 14.04 1.29 -7.15
CA LYS A 82 13.90 -0.06 -7.72
C LYS A 82 12.67 -0.19 -8.63
N TYR A 83 11.53 0.33 -8.19
CA TYR A 83 10.27 0.20 -8.92
C TYR A 83 10.05 1.32 -9.94
N GLY A 84 10.78 2.44 -9.80
CA GLY A 84 10.63 3.60 -10.66
C GLY A 84 9.34 4.38 -10.40
N VAL A 85 8.65 4.10 -9.30
CA VAL A 85 7.38 4.74 -8.92
C VAL A 85 7.43 5.18 -7.45
N PRO A 86 6.70 6.25 -7.08
CA PRO A 86 6.68 6.74 -5.70
C PRO A 86 6.18 5.66 -4.73
N VAL A 87 6.88 5.53 -3.60
CA VAL A 87 6.58 4.58 -2.54
C VAL A 87 6.32 5.36 -1.27
N GLU A 88 5.09 5.28 -0.77
CA GLU A 88 4.67 5.99 0.42
C GLU A 88 4.34 5.04 1.57
N ARG A 89 4.60 5.47 2.80
CA ARG A 89 4.11 4.80 3.99
C ARG A 89 2.65 5.19 4.21
N GLY A 90 1.78 4.20 4.13
CA GLY A 90 0.39 4.31 4.57
C GLY A 90 0.27 4.37 6.09
N PRO A 91 -0.96 4.36 6.61
CA PRO A 91 -1.20 4.44 8.04
C PRO A 91 -0.76 3.17 8.78
N ALA A 92 -0.46 3.33 10.08
CA ALA A 92 -0.14 2.21 10.95
C ALA A 92 -1.35 1.28 11.16
N ASP A 93 -2.55 1.87 11.24
CA ASP A 93 -3.81 1.15 11.30
C ASP A 93 -4.57 1.29 9.98
N LEU A 94 -5.12 0.17 9.50
CA LEU A 94 -5.88 0.16 8.26
C LEU A 94 -7.16 0.97 8.36
N LYS A 95 -7.74 1.11 9.56
CA LYS A 95 -8.97 1.87 9.77
C LYS A 95 -8.82 3.35 9.47
N ASP A 96 -7.60 3.88 9.52
CA ASP A 96 -7.28 5.26 9.18
C ASP A 96 -7.07 5.48 7.68
N LEU A 97 -6.98 4.41 6.88
CA LEU A 97 -6.77 4.51 5.43
C LEU A 97 -7.90 5.26 4.69
N PRO A 98 -9.21 5.08 5.00
CA PRO A 98 -10.27 5.90 4.42
C PRO A 98 -10.14 7.38 4.78
N GLN A 99 -9.75 7.67 6.02
CA GLN A 99 -9.49 9.03 6.48
C GLN A 99 -8.30 9.62 5.73
N TYR A 100 -7.21 8.86 5.55
CA TYR A 100 -6.01 9.24 4.81
C TYR A 100 -6.32 9.61 3.36
N PHE A 101 -7.10 8.78 2.66
CA PHE A 101 -7.54 9.08 1.29
C PHE A 101 -8.57 10.21 1.23
N GLY A 102 -9.44 10.33 2.24
CA GLY A 102 -10.49 11.35 2.30
C GLY A 102 -10.04 12.74 2.78
N HIS A 103 -8.88 12.85 3.45
CA HIS A 103 -8.29 14.13 3.89
C HIS A 103 -7.28 14.71 2.90
N GLN A 104 -6.97 14.03 1.79
CA GLN A 104 -6.36 14.70 0.64
C GLN A 104 -7.46 15.46 -0.13
N GLY A 105 -8.04 16.47 0.54
CA GLY A 105 -8.96 17.46 -0.02
C GLY A 105 -8.33 18.84 0.09
#